data_AF-A0A929XGZ5-F1
#
_entry.id   AF-A0A929XGZ5-F1
#
_cell.length_a   1.000
_cell.length_b   1.000
_cell.length_c   1.000
_cell.angle_alpha   90.00
_cell.angle_beta   90.00
_cell.angle_gamma   90.00
#
_symmetry.space_group_name_H-M   'P 1'
#
loop_
_entity.id
_entity.type
_entity.pdbx_description
1 polymer ?
#
loop_
_entity_poly.entity_id
_entity_poly.type
_entity_poly.pdbx_seq_one_letter_code
_entity_poly.pdbx_strand_id
1 'polypeptide(L)'
;MKFLHLADIHLDMPFKLVGTMGEKRRMMQLDILRQVAEYVNKNKIKYMFIAGDLYEHEYIKDGTINALINIIKKMPDTQIFISPGNHDPFVAGSVYDRFEFPANVHIFSDLEVVETEDYNIYGYGFSDFYDDGINLDDIELLDNGKKNILVIHRRC
;
A
#
# COMPACT_ATOMS: atom_id res chain seq x y z
N MET A 1 7.17 -9.21 -17.53
CA MET A 1 7.26 -8.48 -16.26
C MET A 1 6.57 -9.30 -15.18
N LYS A 2 7.13 -9.35 -13.97
CA LYS A 2 6.44 -9.87 -12.79
C LYS A 2 6.37 -8.73 -11.76
N PHE A 3 5.16 -8.40 -11.33
CA PHE A 3 4.90 -7.53 -10.20
C PHE A 3 3.93 -8.24 -9.26
N LEU A 4 3.88 -7.80 -8.02
CA LEU A 4 2.85 -8.21 -7.06
C LEU A 4 1.88 -7.05 -6.85
N HIS A 5 0.59 -7.33 -6.81
CA HIS A 5 -0.44 -6.36 -6.50
C HIS A 5 -1.28 -6.86 -5.33
N LEU A 6 -1.39 -6.06 -4.28
CA LEU A 6 -2.25 -6.27 -3.12
C LEU A 6 -3.17 -5.05 -2.95
N ALA A 7 -4.29 -5.24 -2.27
CA ALA A 7 -5.21 -4.18 -1.83
C ALA A 7 -6.07 -4.72 -0.68
N ASP A 8 -6.77 -3.85 0.05
CA ASP A 8 -7.83 -4.19 1.01
C ASP A 8 -7.37 -5.20 2.07
N ILE A 9 -6.20 -4.96 2.65
CA ILE A 9 -5.63 -5.82 3.70
C ILE A 9 -6.34 -5.56 5.03
N HIS A 10 -6.67 -4.30 5.32
CA HIS A 10 -7.33 -3.84 6.55
C HIS A 10 -6.67 -4.38 7.83
N LEU A 11 -5.36 -4.17 7.98
CA LEU A 11 -4.63 -4.50 9.21
C LEU A 11 -5.34 -3.96 10.45
N ASP A 12 -5.43 -4.82 11.47
CA ASP A 12 -6.11 -4.57 12.75
C ASP A 12 -7.62 -4.34 12.68
N MET A 13 -8.26 -4.67 11.55
CA MET A 13 -9.73 -4.73 11.49
C MET A 13 -10.28 -5.58 12.65
N PRO A 14 -11.31 -5.09 13.37
CA PRO A 14 -11.81 -5.77 14.56
C PRO A 14 -12.50 -7.10 14.25
N PHE A 15 -12.96 -7.31 13.01
CA PHE A 15 -13.63 -8.53 12.56
C PHE A 15 -14.83 -8.91 13.45
N LYS A 16 -15.64 -7.91 13.86
CA LYS A 16 -16.75 -8.07 14.85
C LYS A 16 -17.76 -9.18 14.47
N LEU A 17 -17.98 -9.40 13.17
CA LEU A 17 -18.95 -10.38 12.66
C LEU A 17 -18.51 -11.85 12.84
N VAL A 18 -17.23 -12.13 13.09
CA VAL A 18 -16.71 -13.50 13.24
C VAL A 18 -16.33 -13.85 14.68
N GLY A 19 -16.76 -13.04 15.65
CA GLY A 19 -16.62 -13.31 17.08
C GLY A 19 -15.18 -13.60 17.53
N THR A 20 -14.97 -14.71 18.25
CA THR A 20 -13.66 -15.12 18.79
C THR A 20 -12.61 -15.41 17.71
N MET A 21 -13.03 -15.61 16.46
CA MET A 21 -12.10 -15.82 15.34
C MET A 21 -11.41 -14.52 14.90
N GLY A 22 -11.90 -13.35 15.32
CA GLY A 22 -11.35 -12.06 14.90
C GLY A 22 -9.88 -11.87 15.28
N GLU A 23 -9.46 -12.35 16.46
CA GLU A 23 -8.06 -12.29 16.87
C GLU A 23 -7.16 -13.16 15.97
N LYS A 24 -7.62 -14.38 15.67
CA LYS A 24 -6.91 -15.27 14.74
C LYS A 24 -6.78 -14.64 13.36
N ARG A 25 -7.85 -13.99 12.86
CA ARG A 25 -7.84 -13.29 11.56
C ARG A 25 -6.80 -12.16 11.53
N ARG A 26 -6.71 -11.34 12.57
CA ARG A 26 -5.69 -10.28 12.67
C ARG A 26 -4.26 -10.85 12.66
N MET A 27 -4.00 -11.91 13.42
CA MET A 27 -2.68 -12.57 13.41
C MET A 27 -2.33 -13.14 12.03
N MET A 28 -3.31 -13.69 11.31
CA MET A 28 -3.11 -14.23 9.96
C MET A 28 -2.75 -13.15 8.94
N GLN A 29 -3.22 -11.92 9.06
CA GLN A 29 -2.86 -10.84 8.12
C GLN A 29 -1.35 -10.61 8.09
N LEU A 30 -0.71 -10.49 9.26
CA LEU A 30 0.75 -10.33 9.35
C LEU A 30 1.51 -11.59 8.90
N ASP A 31 0.96 -12.78 9.15
CA ASP A 31 1.56 -14.02 8.68
C ASP A 31 1.56 -14.12 7.14
N ILE A 32 0.44 -13.76 6.51
CA ILE A 32 0.32 -13.69 5.05
C ILE A 32 1.33 -12.70 4.49
N LEU A 33 1.50 -11.53 5.11
CA LEU A 33 2.49 -10.54 4.67
C LEU A 33 3.94 -11.05 4.78
N ARG A 34 4.25 -11.89 5.78
CA ARG A 34 5.57 -12.58 5.84
C ARG A 34 5.74 -13.54 4.69
N GLN A 35 4.73 -14.35 4.39
CA GLN A 35 4.75 -15.29 3.27
C GLN A 35 4.85 -14.55 1.92
N VAL A 36 4.19 -13.41 1.79
CA VAL A 36 4.33 -12.51 0.64
C VAL A 36 5.78 -12.05 0.48
N ALA A 37 6.42 -11.61 1.56
CA ALA A 37 7.82 -11.18 1.49
C ALA A 37 8.77 -12.30 1.07
N GLU A 38 8.56 -13.52 1.59
CA GLU A 38 9.29 -14.71 1.15
C GLU A 38 9.06 -15.01 -0.34
N TYR A 39 7.82 -14.90 -0.80
CA TYR A 39 7.46 -15.12 -2.20
C TYR A 39 8.11 -14.09 -3.13
N VAL A 40 8.07 -12.80 -2.76
CA VAL A 40 8.68 -11.69 -3.49
C VAL A 40 10.18 -11.91 -3.65
N ASN A 41 10.87 -12.22 -2.56
CA ASN A 41 12.31 -12.49 -2.57
C ASN A 41 12.66 -13.72 -3.41
N LYS A 42 11.95 -14.84 -3.20
CA LYS A 42 12.19 -16.10 -3.92
C LYS A 42 12.02 -15.93 -5.43
N ASN A 43 11.05 -15.12 -5.85
CA ASN A 43 10.74 -14.89 -7.26
C ASN A 43 11.41 -13.65 -7.86
N LYS A 44 12.23 -12.93 -7.07
CA LYS A 44 12.92 -11.70 -7.48
C LYS A 44 11.96 -10.67 -8.09
N ILE A 45 10.84 -10.44 -7.40
CA ILE A 45 9.82 -9.48 -7.85
C ILE A 45 10.34 -8.05 -7.57
N LYS A 46 10.54 -7.27 -8.63
CA LYS A 46 11.10 -5.90 -8.56
C LYS A 46 10.08 -4.85 -8.09
N TYR A 47 8.80 -5.05 -8.41
CA TYR A 47 7.73 -4.08 -8.12
C TYR A 47 6.58 -4.72 -7.35
N MET A 48 6.15 -4.04 -6.30
CA MET A 48 5.00 -4.41 -5.49
C MET A 48 4.08 -3.19 -5.33
N PHE A 49 2.79 -3.37 -5.53
CA PHE A 49 1.77 -2.34 -5.42
C PHE A 49 0.80 -2.70 -4.30
N ILE A 50 0.50 -1.73 -3.43
CA ILE A 50 -0.55 -1.80 -2.40
C ILE A 50 -1.58 -0.72 -2.74
N ALA A 51 -2.69 -1.11 -3.35
CA ALA A 51 -3.69 -0.21 -3.92
C ALA A 51 -4.86 0.06 -2.96
N GLY A 52 -4.53 0.62 -1.79
CA GLY A 52 -5.51 1.07 -0.81
C GLY A 52 -5.76 0.12 0.36
N ASP A 53 -6.31 0.72 1.41
CA ASP A 53 -6.86 0.07 2.59
C ASP A 53 -5.90 -0.96 3.20
N LEU A 54 -4.65 -0.53 3.44
CA LEU A 54 -3.62 -1.34 4.06
C LEU A 54 -3.93 -1.61 5.53
N TYR A 55 -4.45 -0.61 6.23
CA TYR A 55 -4.80 -0.69 7.65
C TYR A 55 -6.13 0.00 7.95
N GLU A 56 -6.68 -0.27 9.13
CA GLU A 56 -7.84 0.43 9.65
C GLU A 56 -7.41 1.58 10.56
N HIS A 57 -7.55 2.83 10.11
CA HIS A 57 -7.04 3.99 10.84
C HIS A 57 -7.52 4.09 12.30
N GLU A 58 -8.78 3.75 12.57
CA GLU A 58 -9.35 3.79 13.93
C GLU A 58 -8.76 2.72 14.87
N TYR A 59 -8.32 1.58 14.32
CA TYR A 59 -7.98 0.39 15.12
C TYR A 59 -6.50 0.03 15.09
N ILE A 60 -5.74 0.60 14.17
CA ILE A 60 -4.35 0.22 13.92
C ILE A 60 -3.46 0.47 15.14
N LYS A 61 -2.65 -0.54 15.48
CA LYS A 61 -1.70 -0.45 16.57
C LYS A 61 -0.31 -0.15 16.04
N ASP A 62 0.43 0.72 16.74
CA ASP A 62 1.82 1.02 16.45
C ASP A 62 2.70 -0.24 16.39
N GLY A 63 2.42 -1.26 17.23
CA GLY A 63 3.11 -2.55 17.19
C GLY A 63 2.89 -3.32 15.88
N THR A 64 1.69 -3.24 15.29
CA THR A 64 1.35 -3.88 14.00
C THR A 64 2.09 -3.21 12.85
N ILE A 65 2.16 -1.87 12.85
CA ILE A 65 2.91 -1.12 11.84
C ILE A 65 4.42 -1.38 11.96
N ASN A 66 4.98 -1.38 13.17
CA ASN A 66 6.37 -1.76 13.37
C ASN A 66 6.67 -3.17 12.85
N ALA A 67 5.75 -4.12 13.05
CA ALA A 67 5.88 -5.46 12.48
C ALA A 67 5.83 -5.45 10.95
N LEU A 68 4.92 -4.70 10.34
CA LEU A 68 4.85 -4.50 8.89
C LEU A 68 6.16 -3.91 8.33
N ILE A 69 6.67 -2.83 8.92
CA ILE A 69 7.94 -2.20 8.52
C ILE A 69 9.09 -3.21 8.59
N ASN A 70 9.13 -4.03 9.65
CA ASN A 70 10.14 -5.09 9.78
C ASN A 70 10.00 -6.19 8.72
N ILE A 71 8.79 -6.46 8.22
CA ILE A 71 8.56 -7.36 7.07
C ILE A 71 9.08 -6.70 5.79
N ILE A 72 8.73 -5.44 5.56
CA ILE A 72 9.16 -4.66 4.39
C ILE A 72 10.69 -4.57 4.29
N LYS A 73 11.38 -4.35 5.41
CA LYS A 73 12.85 -4.32 5.47
C LYS A 73 13.52 -5.61 4.99
N LYS A 74 12.79 -6.73 4.92
CA LYS A 74 13.29 -8.00 4.37
C LYS A 74 13.18 -8.09 2.84
N MET A 75 12.61 -7.09 2.17
CA MET A 75 12.47 -7.02 0.70
C MET A 75 13.25 -5.81 0.12
N PRO A 76 14.56 -5.67 0.38
CA PRO A 76 15.30 -4.46 0.00
C PRO A 76 15.40 -4.24 -1.52
N ASP A 77 15.30 -5.31 -2.31
CA ASP A 77 15.41 -5.26 -3.77
C ASP A 77 14.06 -5.01 -4.49
N THR A 78 12.97 -4.86 -3.72
CA THR A 78 11.62 -4.63 -4.25
C THR A 78 11.20 -3.20 -3.98
N GLN A 79 10.85 -2.46 -5.03
CA GLN A 79 10.21 -1.16 -4.92
C GLN A 79 8.72 -1.36 -4.62
N ILE A 80 8.26 -0.76 -3.52
CA ILE A 80 6.90 -0.88 -3.02
C ILE A 80 6.21 0.47 -3.17
N PHE A 81 5.06 0.47 -3.81
CA PHE A 81 4.25 1.68 -3.99
C PHE A 81 2.92 1.49 -3.28
N ILE A 82 2.57 2.43 -2.41
CA ILE A 82 1.35 2.40 -1.62
C ILE A 82 0.48 3.58 -2.05
N SER A 83 -0.73 3.27 -2.50
CA SER A 83 -1.81 4.24 -2.68
C SER A 83 -2.71 4.17 -1.45
N PRO A 84 -2.67 5.16 -0.54
CA PRO A 84 -3.61 5.28 0.57
C PRO A 84 -5.07 5.22 0.11
N GLY A 85 -5.90 4.44 0.80
CA GLY A 85 -7.33 4.32 0.56
C GLY A 85 -8.15 5.10 1.57
N ASN A 86 -9.46 4.87 1.59
CA ASN A 86 -10.36 5.64 2.45
C ASN A 86 -10.41 5.16 3.90
N HIS A 87 -9.93 3.96 4.20
CA HIS A 87 -9.78 3.48 5.59
C HIS A 87 -8.45 3.91 6.20
N ASP A 88 -7.49 4.32 5.38
CA ASP A 88 -6.15 4.72 5.76
C ASP A 88 -5.65 5.96 5.00
N PRO A 89 -6.40 7.07 4.91
CA PRO A 89 -5.96 8.22 4.11
C PRO A 89 -4.65 8.80 4.65
N PHE A 90 -3.88 9.44 3.75
CA PHE A 90 -2.68 10.18 4.11
C PHE A 90 -3.04 11.54 4.69
N VAL A 91 -3.44 11.53 5.97
CA VAL A 91 -3.73 12.72 6.78
C VAL A 91 -2.66 12.94 7.85
N ALA A 92 -2.58 14.15 8.39
CA ALA A 92 -1.75 14.44 9.57
C ALA A 92 -2.10 13.49 10.73
N GLY A 93 -1.08 12.91 11.37
CA GLY A 93 -1.23 11.92 12.43
C GLY A 93 -1.55 10.49 11.96
N SER A 94 -1.77 10.26 10.66
CA SER A 94 -1.89 8.92 10.08
C SER A 94 -0.61 8.11 10.25
N VAL A 95 -0.66 6.80 9.97
CA VAL A 95 0.54 5.96 9.98
C VAL A 95 1.58 6.48 8.97
N TYR A 96 1.12 6.95 7.82
CA TYR A 96 1.97 7.47 6.75
C TYR A 96 2.70 8.76 7.13
N ASP A 97 2.13 9.54 8.04
CA ASP A 97 2.76 10.75 8.62
C ASP A 97 3.66 10.44 9.82
N ARG A 98 3.24 9.51 10.70
CA ARG A 98 3.93 9.23 11.97
C ARG A 98 5.12 8.28 11.88
N PHE A 99 5.16 7.40 10.87
CA PHE A 99 6.17 6.35 10.78
C PHE A 99 7.13 6.57 9.61
N GLU A 100 8.40 6.28 9.85
CA GLU A 100 9.40 6.23 8.80
C GLU A 100 9.36 4.87 8.09
N PHE A 101 8.93 4.88 6.84
CA PHE A 101 8.96 3.70 5.97
C PHE A 101 10.36 3.53 5.35
N PRO A 102 10.78 2.29 5.03
CA PRO A 102 12.04 2.04 4.34
C PRO A 102 12.14 2.77 3.00
N ALA A 103 13.36 3.15 2.58
CA ALA A 103 13.60 3.94 1.37
C ALA A 103 13.13 3.29 0.05
N ASN A 104 12.86 1.99 0.05
CA ASN A 104 12.28 1.28 -1.09
C ASN A 104 10.73 1.34 -1.12
N VAL A 105 10.10 2.11 -0.23
CA VAL A 105 8.67 2.36 -0.19
C VAL A 105 8.39 3.80 -0.64
N HIS A 106 7.49 3.95 -1.60
CA HIS A 106 6.89 5.22 -1.97
C HIS A 106 5.41 5.22 -1.57
N ILE A 107 4.96 6.27 -0.91
CA ILE A 107 3.56 6.41 -0.47
C ILE A 107 3.01 7.64 -1.18
N PHE A 108 1.98 7.43 -2.01
CA PHE A 108 1.34 8.50 -2.75
C PHE A 108 0.51 9.38 -1.81
N SER A 109 0.50 10.69 -2.06
CA SER A 109 -0.32 11.66 -1.33
C SER A 109 -1.31 12.34 -2.29
N ASP A 110 -0.82 13.12 -3.25
CA ASP A 110 -1.60 13.64 -4.38
C ASP A 110 -1.35 12.82 -5.65
N LEU A 111 -1.97 13.22 -6.77
CA LEU A 111 -1.69 12.64 -8.08
C LEU A 111 -0.25 12.98 -8.48
N GLU A 112 0.60 11.96 -8.56
CA GLU A 112 1.99 12.11 -8.95
C GLU A 112 2.45 10.94 -9.83
N VAL A 113 3.63 11.11 -10.44
CA VAL A 113 4.29 10.08 -11.23
C VAL A 113 5.71 9.86 -10.72
N VAL A 114 6.04 8.60 -10.44
CA VAL A 114 7.40 8.16 -10.12
C VAL A 114 7.99 7.46 -11.32
N GLU A 115 9.03 8.07 -11.89
CA GLU A 115 9.81 7.45 -12.96
C GLU A 115 10.79 6.43 -12.39
N THR A 116 10.66 5.19 -12.84
CA THR A 116 11.62 4.13 -12.56
C THR A 116 12.46 3.84 -13.81
N GLU A 117 13.37 2.89 -13.71
CA GLU A 117 14.13 2.38 -14.85
C GLU A 117 13.20 1.78 -15.92
N ASP A 118 12.12 1.11 -15.52
CA ASP A 118 11.27 0.31 -16.42
C ASP A 118 9.91 0.94 -16.72
N TYR A 119 9.35 1.71 -15.78
CA TYR A 119 7.96 2.18 -15.77
C TYR A 119 7.83 3.63 -15.31
N ASN A 120 6.78 4.30 -15.78
CA ASN A 120 6.22 5.48 -15.14
C ASN A 120 5.08 5.00 -14.23
N ILE A 121 5.22 5.18 -12.93
CA ILE A 121 4.24 4.71 -11.94
C ILE A 121 3.47 5.91 -11.45
N TYR A 122 2.24 6.04 -11.93
CA TYR A 122 1.29 7.05 -11.48
C TYR A 122 0.59 6.52 -10.24
N GLY A 123 0.38 7.39 -9.27
CA GLY A 123 -0.39 7.04 -8.11
C GLY A 123 -1.09 8.24 -7.51
N TYR A 124 -2.10 7.92 -6.71
CA TYR A 124 -2.87 8.87 -5.93
C TYR A 124 -3.13 8.26 -4.57
N GLY A 125 -3.02 9.06 -3.51
CA GLY A 125 -3.44 8.68 -2.17
C GLY A 125 -4.69 9.45 -1.77
N PHE A 126 -5.58 8.84 -1.00
CA PHE A 126 -6.67 9.58 -0.42
C PHE A 126 -6.12 10.57 0.60
N SER A 127 -6.49 11.84 0.45
CA SER A 127 -6.05 12.95 1.30
C SER A 127 -6.99 13.19 2.49
N ASP A 128 -8.19 12.59 2.47
CA ASP A 128 -9.11 12.51 3.60
C ASP A 128 -10.02 11.26 3.53
N PHE A 129 -10.86 11.03 4.54
CA PHE A 129 -11.71 9.84 4.66
C PHE A 129 -12.93 9.83 3.71
N TYR A 130 -13.24 10.94 3.08
CA TYR A 130 -14.38 11.17 2.19
C TYR A 130 -13.96 11.53 0.76
N ASP A 131 -12.66 11.51 0.48
CA ASP A 131 -12.05 11.75 -0.81
C ASP A 131 -12.74 10.93 -1.92
N ASP A 132 -13.15 11.62 -2.99
CA ASP A 132 -13.85 11.03 -4.14
C ASP A 132 -12.87 10.45 -5.18
N GLY A 133 -11.56 10.55 -4.92
CA GLY A 133 -10.50 10.16 -5.81
C GLY A 133 -10.20 11.21 -6.88
N ILE A 134 -9.51 10.76 -7.92
CA ILE A 134 -9.12 11.59 -9.07
C ILE A 134 -10.04 11.38 -10.27
N ASN A 135 -10.17 12.42 -11.09
CA ASN A 135 -10.68 12.27 -12.44
C ASN A 135 -9.59 11.68 -13.34
N LEU A 136 -9.89 10.57 -14.01
CA LEU A 136 -8.92 9.88 -14.87
C LEU A 136 -8.59 10.68 -16.13
N ASP A 137 -9.47 11.59 -16.54
CA ASP A 137 -9.23 12.47 -17.69
C ASP A 137 -8.16 13.53 -17.41
N ASP A 138 -7.83 13.78 -16.13
CA ASP A 138 -6.83 14.76 -15.72
C ASP A 138 -5.40 14.17 -15.75
N ILE A 139 -5.25 12.88 -16.07
CA ILE A 139 -3.94 12.20 -16.10
C ILE A 139 -3.27 12.43 -17.45
N GLU A 140 -2.27 13.30 -17.46
CA GLU A 140 -1.36 13.46 -18.60
C GLU A 140 -0.25 12.40 -18.58
N LEU A 141 -0.19 11.57 -19.62
CA LEU A 141 0.83 10.52 -19.71
C LEU A 141 2.15 11.07 -20.27
N LEU A 142 3.24 10.76 -19.58
CA LEU A 142 4.61 10.98 -20.05
C LEU A 142 4.87 10.20 -21.35
N ASP A 143 5.34 10.90 -22.38
CA ASP A 143 5.78 10.33 -23.66
C ASP A 143 7.31 10.15 -23.68
N ASN A 144 7.81 9.25 -22.84
CA ASN A 144 9.23 8.92 -22.72
C ASN A 144 9.56 7.48 -23.16
N GLY A 145 8.61 6.80 -23.83
CA GLY A 145 8.77 5.43 -24.31
C GLY A 145 8.67 4.32 -23.25
N LYS A 146 8.49 4.66 -21.96
CA LYS A 146 8.24 3.68 -20.89
C LYS A 146 6.76 3.29 -20.82
N LYS A 147 6.48 2.16 -20.19
CA LYS A 147 5.10 1.74 -19.92
C LYS A 147 4.58 2.47 -18.68
N ASN A 148 3.29 2.84 -18.71
CA ASN A 148 2.61 3.53 -17.63
C ASN A 148 1.83 2.53 -16.77
N ILE A 149 1.91 2.65 -15.45
CA ILE A 149 1.11 1.89 -14.47
C ILE A 149 0.41 2.92 -13.58
N LEU A 150 -0.91 2.81 -13.41
CA LEU A 150 -1.69 3.62 -12.49
C LEU A 150 -2.06 2.80 -11.25
N VAL A 151 -1.76 3.31 -10.06
CA VAL A 151 -2.03 2.68 -8.77
C VAL A 151 -2.92 3.62 -7.95
N ILE A 152 -4.20 3.29 -7.85
CA ILE A 152 -5.19 4.09 -7.12
C ILE A 152 -6.14 3.18 -6.33
N HIS A 153 -6.66 3.71 -5.24
CA HIS A 153 -7.88 3.22 -4.62
C HIS A 153 -9.07 4.06 -5.09
N ARG A 154 -10.26 3.47 -5.22
CA ARG A 154 -11.46 4.22 -5.59
C ARG A 154 -12.69 3.60 -4.96
N ARG A 155 -13.56 4.44 -4.37
CA ARG A 155 -14.90 4.02 -3.95
C ARG A 155 -15.73 3.73 -5.19
N CYS A 156 -16.15 2.48 -5.35
CA CYS A 156 -17.09 2.05 -6.38
C CYS A 156 -18.54 2.17 -5.90
#